data_AF-A0A0L6VC67-F1
#
_entry.id   AF-A0A0L6VC67-F1
#
_cell.length_a   1.000
_cell.length_b   1.000
_cell.length_c   1.000
_cell.angle_alpha   90.00
_cell.angle_beta   90.00
_cell.angle_gamma   90.00
#
_symmetry.space_group_name_H-M   'P 1'
#
loop_
_entity.id
_entity.type
_entity.pdbx_description
1 polymer ?
#
loop_
_entity_poly.entity_id
_entity_poly.type
_entity_poly.pdbx_seq_one_letter_code
_entity_poly.pdbx_strand_id
1 'polypeptide(L)'
;MASNSCQMNFGSERYNQKDSDNSDLSPEQYQPALTNMNNQNAFSNIKARFSQMQNILNHQNKVIAELSAQKSARTPFADDIKHQFLKSPLKFYKEVNPCKQTLSFNGSNYLELETAIDRTLQHAFFLEKPFLNNDKEKFIGLDLLKNKAVAALMRSTLDGALLSRIELQELSTSKELFVLLRSNCQRSG
;
A
#
# COMPACT_ATOMS: atom_id res chain seq x y z
N MET A 1 43.19 -23.04 -33.89
CA MET A 1 43.06 -21.98 -34.90
C MET A 1 42.28 -20.85 -34.24
N ALA A 2 42.94 -19.91 -33.60
CA ALA A 2 43.71 -18.78 -34.15
C ALA A 2 42.87 -17.51 -33.94
N SER A 3 43.50 -16.59 -33.21
CA SER A 3 43.07 -15.27 -32.75
C SER A 3 42.63 -14.32 -33.87
N ASN A 4 41.96 -13.23 -33.47
CA ASN A 4 42.31 -11.82 -33.75
C ASN A 4 41.11 -10.95 -33.29
N SER A 5 41.16 -10.15 -32.22
CA SER A 5 42.08 -9.07 -31.85
C SER A 5 42.36 -8.10 -33.00
N CYS A 6 41.64 -6.98 -33.00
CA CYS A 6 42.06 -5.77 -33.70
C CYS A 6 42.38 -4.70 -32.64
N GLN A 7 43.67 -4.54 -32.39
CA GLN A 7 44.26 -3.38 -31.71
C GLN A 7 44.38 -2.21 -32.70
N MET A 8 44.07 -1.02 -32.17
CA MET A 8 44.81 0.26 -32.25
C MET A 8 45.51 0.66 -33.56
N ASN A 9 45.27 1.89 -34.02
CA ASN A 9 46.39 2.74 -34.41
C ASN A 9 46.09 4.24 -34.24
N PHE A 10 46.86 4.86 -33.35
CA PHE A 10 47.12 6.29 -33.28
C PHE A 10 48.27 6.62 -34.24
N GLY A 11 48.15 7.71 -35.00
CA GLY A 11 49.26 8.39 -35.70
C GLY A 11 48.84 9.85 -35.88
N SER A 12 49.37 10.80 -35.11
CA SER A 12 50.69 11.44 -35.17
C SER A 12 50.86 12.39 -36.36
N GLU A 13 50.65 13.67 -36.05
CA GLU A 13 51.30 14.92 -36.50
C GLU A 13 52.02 14.98 -37.87
N ARG A 14 51.68 16.03 -38.66
CA ARG A 14 52.67 16.88 -39.34
C ARG A 14 52.24 18.35 -39.39
N TYR A 15 53.20 19.19 -39.01
CA TYR A 15 53.26 20.66 -39.16
C TYR A 15 53.59 21.11 -40.60
N ASN A 16 53.46 22.44 -40.81
CA ASN A 16 53.92 23.33 -41.90
C ASN A 16 52.80 23.73 -42.87
N GLN A 17 52.64 24.98 -43.34
CA GLN A 17 53.38 26.23 -43.22
C GLN A 17 52.40 27.36 -43.64
N LYS A 18 52.67 28.57 -43.16
CA LYS A 18 52.17 29.88 -43.62
C LYS A 18 51.88 29.97 -45.12
N ASP A 19 50.81 30.68 -45.47
CA ASP A 19 50.90 31.78 -46.43
C ASP A 19 49.97 32.93 -46.03
N SER A 20 50.55 34.11 -46.10
CA SER A 20 50.01 35.44 -45.91
C SER A 20 49.02 35.81 -46.99
N ASP A 21 47.95 36.52 -46.65
CA ASP A 21 47.60 37.72 -47.42
C ASP A 21 46.76 38.72 -46.61
N ASN A 22 47.15 39.98 -46.79
CA ASN A 22 46.58 41.19 -46.22
C ASN A 22 45.12 41.42 -46.65
N SER A 23 44.29 41.85 -45.71
CA SER A 23 43.37 42.99 -45.95
C SER A 23 42.78 43.45 -44.63
N ASP A 24 43.44 44.49 -44.09
CA ASP A 24 42.83 45.73 -43.61
C ASP A 24 41.33 45.68 -43.28
N LEU A 25 41.00 45.66 -41.99
CA LEU A 25 39.75 46.19 -41.42
C LEU A 25 39.94 46.27 -39.89
N SER A 26 40.18 47.48 -39.40
CA SER A 26 40.20 47.82 -37.98
C SER A 26 38.82 47.61 -37.35
N PRO A 27 38.71 46.98 -36.16
CA PRO A 27 37.56 47.22 -35.31
C PRO A 27 37.99 47.63 -33.90
N GLU A 28 37.69 48.89 -33.60
CA GLU A 28 37.18 49.41 -32.34
C GLU A 28 37.85 48.97 -31.01
N GLN A 29 38.38 50.00 -30.35
CA GLN A 29 38.54 50.09 -28.91
C GLN A 29 37.37 49.41 -28.17
N TYR A 30 37.68 48.37 -27.39
CA TYR A 30 36.79 47.93 -26.32
C TYR A 30 36.73 49.02 -25.25
N GLN A 31 35.65 49.82 -25.27
CA GLN A 31 35.17 50.50 -24.07
C GLN A 31 34.24 49.54 -23.33
N PRO A 32 34.48 49.21 -22.05
CA PRO A 32 33.48 48.50 -21.27
C PRO A 32 32.34 49.47 -20.97
N ALA A 33 31.22 49.30 -21.67
CA ALA A 33 29.96 49.92 -21.27
C ALA A 33 29.60 49.42 -19.86
N LEU A 34 29.62 50.32 -18.89
CA LEU A 34 29.06 50.13 -17.55
C LEU A 34 27.56 49.80 -17.65
N THR A 35 27.22 48.51 -17.79
CA THR A 35 25.85 48.00 -17.59
C THR A 35 25.61 47.71 -16.12
N ASN A 36 25.72 48.75 -15.29
CA ASN A 36 25.45 48.67 -13.87
C ASN A 36 23.99 49.05 -13.58
N MET A 37 23.02 48.18 -13.93
CA MET A 37 21.65 48.34 -13.40
C MET A 37 20.73 47.10 -13.38
N ASN A 38 21.21 45.87 -13.62
CA ASN A 38 20.32 44.69 -13.59
C ASN A 38 20.85 43.45 -12.81
N ASN A 39 22.09 43.49 -12.31
CA ASN A 39 22.67 42.37 -11.58
C ASN A 39 22.09 42.17 -10.17
N GLN A 40 21.69 43.24 -9.48
CA GLN A 40 21.09 43.13 -8.14
C GLN A 40 19.69 42.52 -8.17
N ASN A 41 18.90 42.81 -9.20
CA ASN A 41 17.57 42.21 -9.40
C ASN A 41 17.70 40.72 -9.77
N ALA A 42 18.66 40.39 -10.65
CA ALA A 42 18.93 39.00 -11.00
C ALA A 42 19.39 38.17 -9.79
N PHE A 43 20.31 38.70 -8.98
CA PHE A 43 20.79 38.03 -7.77
C PHE A 43 19.69 37.85 -6.72
N SER A 44 18.86 38.88 -6.52
CA SER A 44 17.72 38.82 -5.60
C SER A 44 16.68 37.80 -6.03
N ASN A 45 16.42 37.68 -7.34
CA ASN A 45 15.51 36.68 -7.90
C ASN A 45 16.04 35.26 -7.71
N ILE A 46 17.33 35.03 -7.98
CA ILE A 46 17.98 33.72 -7.76
C ILE A 46 17.95 33.34 -6.28
N LYS A 47 18.22 34.28 -5.38
CA LYS A 47 18.14 34.06 -3.93
C LYS A 47 16.72 33.69 -3.49
N ALA A 48 15.71 34.37 -4.02
CA ALA A 48 14.31 34.06 -3.74
C ALA A 48 13.92 32.65 -4.24
N ARG A 49 14.34 32.28 -5.45
CA ARG A 49 14.14 30.93 -6.01
C ARG A 49 14.80 29.85 -5.16
N PHE A 50 16.00 30.10 -4.65
CA PHE A 50 16.72 29.18 -3.78
C PHE A 50 16.01 28.99 -2.44
N SER A 51 15.58 30.07 -1.79
CA SER A 51 14.79 30.00 -0.55
C SER A 51 13.47 29.25 -0.75
N GLN A 52 12.82 29.45 -1.90
CA GLN A 52 11.60 28.72 -2.24
C GLN A 52 11.85 27.22 -2.38
N MET A 53 12.93 26.81 -3.07
CA MET A 53 13.31 25.39 -3.17
C MET A 53 13.63 24.78 -1.81
N GLN A 54 14.36 25.48 -0.94
CA GLN A 54 14.63 25.02 0.42
C GLN A 54 13.35 24.82 1.23
N ASN A 55 12.39 25.74 1.11
CA ASN A 55 11.09 25.60 1.77
C ASN A 55 10.31 24.39 1.25
N ILE A 56 10.32 24.14 -0.06
CA ILE A 56 9.67 22.96 -0.66
C ILE A 56 10.32 21.68 -0.15
N LEU A 57 11.64 21.59 -0.15
CA LEU A 57 12.37 20.42 0.35
C LEU A 57 12.13 20.17 1.83
N ASN A 58 12.15 21.21 2.65
CA ASN A 58 11.86 21.11 4.08
C ASN A 58 10.42 20.65 4.33
N HIS A 59 9.47 21.17 3.57
CA HIS A 59 8.08 20.76 3.65
C HIS A 59 7.92 19.28 3.25
N GLN A 60 8.54 18.84 2.16
CA GLN A 60 8.53 17.45 1.73
C GLN A 60 9.15 16.53 2.78
N ASN A 61 10.30 16.90 3.37
CA ASN A 61 10.94 16.13 4.44
C ASN A 61 10.04 16.01 5.67
N LYS A 62 9.31 17.08 6.03
CA LYS A 62 8.35 17.05 7.13
C LYS A 62 7.17 16.09 6.83
N VAL A 63 6.61 16.17 5.63
CA VAL A 63 5.53 15.28 5.18
C VAL A 63 5.98 13.82 5.17
N ILE A 64 7.20 13.54 4.69
CA ILE A 64 7.77 12.18 4.70
C ILE A 64 7.98 11.68 6.14
N ALA A 65 8.50 12.52 7.04
CA ALA A 65 8.66 12.18 8.45
C ALA A 65 7.32 11.87 9.14
N GLU A 66 6.28 12.65 8.86
CA GLU A 66 4.93 12.41 9.39
C GLU A 66 4.30 11.11 8.84
N LEU A 67 4.40 10.86 7.53
CA LEU A 67 3.90 9.63 6.90
C LEU A 67 4.65 8.38 7.38
N SER A 68 5.97 8.47 7.55
CA SER A 68 6.79 7.38 8.06
C SER A 68 6.51 7.09 9.53
N ALA A 69 6.30 8.12 10.36
CA ALA A 69 5.87 7.96 11.76
C ALA A 69 4.49 7.29 11.86
N GLN A 70 3.53 7.66 11.00
CA GLN A 70 2.22 6.98 10.93
C GLN A 70 2.33 5.52 10.51
N LYS A 71 3.23 5.20 9.56
CA LYS A 71 3.48 3.82 9.14
C LYS A 71 4.12 2.99 10.27
N SER A 72 4.97 3.61 11.10
CA SER A 72 5.58 2.97 12.26
C SER A 72 4.60 2.71 13.42
N ALA A 73 3.47 3.41 13.48
CA ALA A 73 2.45 3.17 14.51
C ALA A 73 1.61 1.91 14.25
N ARG A 74 1.60 1.38 13.01
CA ARG A 74 1.09 0.03 12.74
C ARG A 74 2.17 -0.97 13.08
N THR A 75 1.92 -1.81 14.08
CA THR A 75 2.83 -2.90 14.40
C THR A 75 2.87 -3.85 13.19
N PRO A 76 4.06 -4.16 12.63
CA PRO A 76 4.19 -5.11 11.51
C PRO A 76 3.46 -6.43 11.79
N PHE A 77 3.50 -6.84 13.05
CA PHE A 77 2.78 -8.00 13.58
C PHE A 77 1.27 -7.97 13.31
N ALA A 78 0.62 -6.81 13.41
CA ALA A 78 -0.81 -6.73 13.19
C ALA A 78 -1.23 -6.89 11.73
N ASP A 79 -0.38 -6.40 10.83
CA ASP A 79 -0.57 -6.62 9.41
C ASP A 79 -0.27 -8.08 9.02
N ASP A 80 0.71 -8.73 9.66
CA ASP A 80 1.04 -10.13 9.45
C ASP A 80 -0.10 -11.08 9.86
N ILE A 81 -0.66 -10.90 11.05
CA ILE A 81 -1.78 -11.73 11.53
C ILE A 81 -3.01 -11.60 10.62
N LYS A 82 -3.36 -10.36 10.26
CA LYS A 82 -4.46 -10.09 9.32
C LYS A 82 -4.19 -10.72 7.95
N HIS A 83 -2.94 -10.66 7.47
CA HIS A 83 -2.56 -11.29 6.21
C HIS A 83 -2.68 -12.82 6.27
N GLN A 84 -2.31 -13.46 7.39
CA GLN A 84 -2.52 -14.89 7.61
C GLN A 84 -4.00 -15.26 7.55
N PHE A 85 -4.86 -14.46 8.21
CA PHE A 85 -6.31 -14.64 8.15
C PHE A 85 -6.84 -14.52 6.71
N LEU A 86 -6.48 -13.47 5.98
CA LEU A 86 -6.92 -13.26 4.61
C LEU A 86 -6.46 -14.38 3.65
N LYS A 87 -5.26 -14.94 3.89
CA LYS A 87 -4.71 -16.04 3.10
C LYS A 87 -5.45 -17.35 3.32
N SER A 88 -5.84 -17.67 4.55
CA SER A 88 -6.55 -18.90 4.87
C SER A 88 -7.46 -18.75 6.10
N PRO A 89 -8.69 -18.22 5.92
CA PRO A 89 -9.58 -17.91 7.04
C PRO A 89 -9.90 -19.13 7.89
N LEU A 90 -10.16 -20.29 7.27
CA LEU A 90 -10.46 -21.53 7.98
C LEU A 90 -9.26 -22.08 8.75
N LYS A 91 -8.05 -21.99 8.19
CA LYS A 91 -6.84 -22.44 8.90
C LYS A 91 -6.60 -21.57 10.14
N PHE A 92 -6.66 -20.26 9.96
CA PHE A 92 -6.52 -19.29 11.04
C PHE A 92 -7.56 -19.50 12.14
N TYR A 93 -8.82 -19.74 11.76
CA TYR A 93 -9.89 -20.10 12.70
C TYR A 93 -9.56 -21.34 13.55
N LYS A 94 -9.04 -22.40 12.93
CA LYS A 94 -8.66 -23.64 13.63
C LYS A 94 -7.48 -23.44 14.58
N GLU A 95 -6.60 -22.48 14.31
CA GLU A 95 -5.48 -22.11 15.18
C GLU A 95 -5.96 -21.30 16.39
N VAL A 96 -6.89 -20.36 16.18
CA VAL A 96 -7.48 -19.53 17.25
C VAL A 96 -8.48 -20.31 18.12
N ASN A 97 -9.13 -21.33 17.55
CA ASN A 97 -10.20 -22.08 18.21
C ASN A 97 -9.88 -23.58 18.31
N PRO A 98 -9.35 -24.06 19.46
CA PRO A 98 -8.97 -25.46 19.63
C PRO A 98 -10.11 -26.47 19.39
N CYS A 99 -11.34 -26.10 19.76
CA CYS A 99 -12.52 -26.96 19.63
C CYS A 99 -13.11 -27.00 18.21
N LYS A 100 -12.67 -26.11 17.30
CA LYS A 100 -13.03 -26.10 15.87
C LYS A 100 -14.54 -26.23 15.62
N GLN A 101 -15.31 -25.36 16.26
CA GLN A 101 -16.76 -25.41 16.21
C GLN A 101 -17.27 -25.34 14.77
N THR A 102 -18.21 -26.23 14.45
CA THR A 102 -18.99 -26.21 13.21
C THR A 102 -20.45 -26.06 13.59
N LEU A 103 -21.19 -25.20 12.91
CA LEU A 103 -22.61 -24.99 13.17
C LEU A 103 -23.38 -26.26 12.81
N SER A 104 -24.09 -26.82 13.78
CA SER A 104 -25.00 -27.93 13.54
C SER A 104 -26.15 -27.49 12.63
N PHE A 105 -26.67 -28.43 11.85
CA PHE A 105 -27.78 -28.16 10.91
C PHE A 105 -29.01 -27.51 11.58
N ASN A 106 -29.33 -27.94 12.80
CA ASN A 106 -30.45 -27.40 13.58
C ASN A 106 -30.13 -26.07 14.29
N GLY A 107 -28.87 -25.61 14.24
CA GLY A 107 -28.40 -24.39 14.88
C GLY A 107 -28.25 -24.47 16.40
N SER A 108 -28.29 -25.68 16.99
CA SER A 108 -28.27 -25.86 18.45
C SER A 108 -27.02 -25.34 19.14
N ASN A 109 -25.90 -25.20 18.43
CA ASN A 109 -24.64 -24.67 18.94
C ASN A 109 -24.28 -23.30 18.33
N TYR A 110 -25.31 -22.52 17.97
CA TYR A 110 -25.12 -21.21 17.33
C TYR A 110 -24.30 -20.26 18.19
N LEU A 111 -24.53 -20.22 19.50
CA LEU A 111 -23.83 -19.29 20.39
C LEU A 111 -22.34 -19.61 20.49
N GLU A 112 -21.98 -20.90 20.53
CA GLU A 112 -20.60 -21.36 20.55
C GLU A 112 -19.89 -21.03 19.24
N LEU A 113 -20.58 -21.20 18.10
CA LEU A 113 -20.06 -20.79 16.80
C LEU A 113 -19.86 -19.27 16.74
N GLU A 114 -20.88 -18.49 17.09
CA GLU A 114 -20.84 -17.03 17.04
C GLU A 114 -19.67 -16.50 17.88
N THR A 115 -19.50 -17.03 19.08
CA THR A 115 -18.36 -16.72 19.97
C THR A 115 -17.02 -17.08 19.34
N ALA A 116 -16.91 -18.24 18.70
CA ALA A 116 -15.67 -18.68 18.05
C ALA A 116 -15.31 -17.82 16.82
N ILE A 117 -16.32 -17.45 16.01
CA ILE A 117 -16.11 -16.53 14.88
C ILE A 117 -15.72 -15.17 15.42
N ASP A 118 -16.42 -14.65 16.43
CA ASP A 118 -16.12 -13.36 17.04
C ASP A 118 -14.66 -13.27 17.53
N ARG A 119 -14.22 -14.26 18.31
CA ARG A 119 -12.83 -14.36 18.78
C ARG A 119 -11.83 -14.37 17.63
N THR A 120 -12.14 -15.09 16.55
CA THR A 120 -11.29 -15.16 15.36
C THR A 120 -11.13 -13.79 14.71
N LEU A 121 -12.24 -13.05 14.56
CA LEU A 121 -12.24 -11.73 13.94
C LEU A 121 -11.58 -10.69 14.85
N GLN A 122 -11.78 -10.78 16.16
CA GLN A 122 -11.06 -9.96 17.13
C GLN A 122 -9.55 -10.17 17.02
N HIS A 123 -9.09 -11.41 16.89
CA HIS A 123 -7.68 -11.71 16.74
C HIS A 123 -7.13 -11.24 15.39
N ALA A 124 -7.85 -11.53 14.29
CA ALA A 124 -7.43 -11.15 12.93
C ALA A 124 -7.34 -9.63 12.72
N PHE A 125 -8.19 -8.86 13.40
CA PHE A 125 -8.29 -7.41 13.21
C PHE A 125 -7.82 -6.59 14.42
N PHE A 126 -7.25 -7.22 15.45
CA PHE A 126 -6.78 -6.58 16.69
C PHE A 126 -7.86 -5.71 17.34
N LEU A 127 -9.04 -6.29 17.57
CA LEU A 127 -10.17 -5.58 18.15
C LEU A 127 -10.29 -5.88 19.63
N GLU A 128 -10.38 -4.82 20.45
CA GLU A 128 -10.64 -4.94 21.89
C GLU A 128 -12.10 -5.32 22.20
N LYS A 129 -13.01 -5.08 21.25
CA LYS A 129 -14.45 -5.31 21.40
C LYS A 129 -14.96 -6.35 20.42
N PRO A 130 -16.00 -7.14 20.78
CA PRO A 130 -16.59 -8.15 19.90
C PRO A 130 -16.97 -7.59 18.53
N PHE A 131 -16.54 -8.25 17.46
CA PHE A 131 -16.86 -7.87 16.08
C PHE A 131 -18.33 -8.08 15.74
N LEU A 132 -18.93 -9.18 16.21
CA LEU A 132 -20.30 -9.60 15.95
C LEU A 132 -21.32 -9.05 16.95
N ASN A 133 -21.00 -7.95 17.65
CA ASN A 133 -21.97 -7.28 18.51
C ASN A 133 -23.16 -6.74 17.69
N ASN A 134 -24.14 -6.13 18.36
CA ASN A 134 -25.32 -5.59 17.69
C ASN A 134 -25.03 -4.41 16.72
N ASP A 135 -23.79 -3.92 16.65
CA ASP A 135 -23.40 -2.82 15.76
C ASP A 135 -23.07 -3.36 14.37
N LYS A 136 -24.09 -3.34 13.51
CA LYS A 136 -23.98 -3.70 12.08
C LYS A 136 -22.99 -2.82 11.29
N GLU A 137 -22.46 -1.76 11.91
CA GLU A 137 -21.49 -0.82 11.34
C GLU A 137 -20.13 -1.46 11.06
N LYS A 138 -19.72 -2.47 11.84
CA LYS A 138 -18.39 -3.10 11.69
C LYS A 138 -18.23 -3.82 10.35
N PHE A 139 -19.32 -4.32 9.78
CA PHE A 139 -19.33 -4.91 8.45
C PHE A 139 -19.21 -3.87 7.33
N ILE A 140 -19.63 -2.62 7.56
CA ILE A 140 -19.54 -1.52 6.58
C ILE A 140 -18.08 -1.11 6.38
N GLY A 141 -17.26 -1.19 7.43
CA GLY A 141 -15.83 -0.88 7.39
C GLY A 141 -14.96 -1.95 6.71
N LEU A 142 -15.52 -3.09 6.28
CA LEU A 142 -14.76 -4.13 5.61
C LEU A 142 -14.60 -3.81 4.12
N ASP A 143 -13.36 -3.72 3.66
CA ASP A 143 -13.06 -3.74 2.23
C ASP A 143 -13.46 -5.08 1.59
N LEU A 144 -13.45 -5.12 0.26
CA LEU A 144 -13.88 -6.29 -0.52
C LEU A 144 -13.15 -7.58 -0.13
N LEU A 145 -11.83 -7.51 0.12
CA LEU A 145 -11.03 -8.68 0.47
C LEU A 145 -11.38 -9.20 1.86
N LYS A 146 -11.46 -8.29 2.84
CA LYS A 146 -11.88 -8.66 4.20
C LYS A 146 -13.28 -9.22 4.21
N ASN A 147 -14.21 -8.60 3.48
CA ASN A 147 -15.59 -9.07 3.40
C ASN A 147 -15.67 -10.52 2.86
N LYS A 148 -14.96 -10.80 1.76
CA LYS A 148 -14.87 -12.14 1.18
C LYS A 148 -14.23 -13.14 2.15
N ALA A 149 -13.17 -12.76 2.84
CA ALA A 149 -12.49 -13.63 3.81
C ALA A 149 -13.41 -13.99 5.00
N VAL A 150 -14.13 -13.01 5.54
CA VAL A 150 -15.11 -13.23 6.62
C VAL A 150 -16.27 -14.11 6.12
N ALA A 151 -16.78 -13.88 4.91
CA ALA A 151 -17.84 -14.69 4.34
C ALA A 151 -17.37 -16.14 4.07
N ALA A 152 -16.13 -16.32 3.61
CA ALA A 152 -15.52 -17.62 3.42
C ALA A 152 -15.31 -18.35 4.75
N LEU A 153 -14.88 -17.64 5.80
CA LEU A 153 -14.79 -18.18 7.15
C LEU A 153 -16.15 -18.73 7.59
N MET A 154 -17.20 -17.89 7.57
CA MET A 154 -18.54 -18.26 8.01
C MET A 154 -19.04 -19.51 7.28
N ARG A 155 -18.95 -19.55 5.93
CA ARG A 155 -19.34 -20.71 5.12
C ARG A 155 -18.56 -21.97 5.48
N SER A 156 -17.27 -21.85 5.72
CA SER A 156 -16.38 -22.98 6.04
C SER A 156 -16.64 -23.56 7.43
N THR A 157 -17.41 -22.87 8.27
CA THR A 157 -17.78 -23.30 9.63
C THR A 157 -19.22 -23.81 9.73
N LEU A 158 -19.90 -24.00 8.61
CA LEU A 158 -21.25 -24.57 8.58
C LEU A 158 -21.22 -26.08 8.33
N ASP A 159 -22.20 -26.78 8.87
CA ASP A 159 -22.54 -28.12 8.41
C ASP A 159 -22.86 -28.10 6.90
N GLY A 160 -22.53 -29.19 6.20
CA GLY A 160 -22.67 -29.28 4.74
C GLY A 160 -24.11 -29.09 4.26
N ALA A 161 -25.10 -29.63 4.97
CA ALA A 161 -26.51 -29.48 4.57
C ALA A 161 -27.00 -28.04 4.79
N LEU A 162 -26.53 -27.38 5.85
CA LEU A 162 -26.83 -25.97 6.10
C LEU A 162 -26.16 -25.07 5.05
N LEU A 163 -24.90 -25.35 4.70
CA LEU A 163 -24.17 -24.64 3.66
C LEU A 163 -24.92 -24.70 2.33
N SER A 164 -25.35 -25.88 1.88
CA SER A 164 -26.10 -26.03 0.63
C SER A 164 -27.39 -25.19 0.61
N ARG A 165 -28.12 -25.12 1.73
CA ARG A 165 -29.33 -24.28 1.83
C ARG A 165 -29.03 -22.79 1.72
N ILE A 166 -27.89 -22.37 2.25
CA ILE A 166 -27.46 -20.96 2.23
C ILE A 166 -26.91 -20.58 0.85
N GLU A 167 -26.20 -21.47 0.17
CA GLU A 167 -25.68 -21.22 -1.18
C GLU A 167 -26.80 -20.94 -2.20
N LEU A 168 -27.97 -21.55 -2.03
CA LEU A 168 -29.16 -21.27 -2.85
C LEU A 168 -29.68 -19.82 -2.73
N GLN A 169 -29.28 -19.07 -1.71
CA GLN A 169 -29.72 -17.69 -1.50
C GLN A 169 -28.79 -16.66 -2.15
N GLU A 170 -27.72 -17.10 -2.83
CA GLU A 170 -26.79 -16.26 -3.60
C GLU A 170 -26.23 -15.04 -2.81
N LEU A 171 -26.06 -15.19 -1.49
CA LEU A 171 -25.61 -14.10 -0.63
C LEU A 171 -24.19 -13.65 -0.97
N SER A 172 -24.02 -12.35 -1.25
CA SER A 172 -22.76 -11.81 -1.74
C SER A 172 -21.84 -11.31 -0.61
N THR A 173 -22.41 -10.91 0.53
CA THR A 173 -21.65 -10.28 1.63
C THR A 173 -21.65 -11.10 2.92
N SER A 174 -20.58 -10.92 3.71
CA SER A 174 -20.50 -11.48 5.07
C SER A 174 -21.60 -10.98 6.01
N LYS A 175 -22.09 -9.74 5.82
CA LYS A 175 -23.17 -9.15 6.62
C LYS A 175 -24.50 -9.89 6.38
N GLU A 176 -24.86 -10.09 5.11
CA GLU A 176 -26.08 -10.81 4.76
C GLU A 176 -26.05 -12.23 5.31
N LEU A 177 -24.91 -12.90 5.16
CA LEU A 177 -24.71 -14.24 5.70
C LEU A 177 -24.88 -14.30 7.22
N PHE A 178 -24.27 -13.37 7.95
CA PHE A 178 -24.41 -13.28 9.41
C PHE A 178 -25.86 -13.05 9.83
N VAL A 179 -26.56 -12.10 9.20
CA VAL A 179 -27.96 -11.80 9.51
C VAL A 179 -28.86 -13.01 9.27
N LEU A 180 -28.63 -13.73 8.16
CA LEU A 180 -29.38 -14.95 7.85
C LEU A 180 -29.14 -16.05 8.89
N LEU A 181 -27.87 -16.33 9.21
CA LEU A 181 -27.49 -17.34 10.20
C LEU A 181 -28.11 -17.03 11.55
N ARG A 182 -28.02 -15.78 12.00
CA ARG A 182 -28.61 -15.31 13.25
C ARG A 182 -30.13 -15.49 13.25
N SER A 183 -30.82 -15.10 12.18
CA SER A 183 -32.27 -15.24 12.08
C SER A 183 -32.73 -16.70 12.14
N ASN A 184 -31.98 -17.62 11.53
CA ASN A 184 -32.36 -19.03 11.44
C ASN A 184 -31.97 -19.85 12.67
N CYS A 185 -30.88 -19.48 13.35
CA CYS A 185 -30.26 -20.33 14.38
C CYS A 185 -30.31 -19.73 15.79
N GLN A 186 -30.48 -18.41 15.97
CA GLN A 186 -30.52 -17.80 17.30
C GLN A 186 -31.73 -18.27 18.14
N ARG A 187 -32.81 -18.74 17.50
CA ARG A 187 -34.00 -19.27 18.20
C ARG A 187 -33.87 -20.73 18.64
N SER A 188 -32.81 -21.42 18.19
CA SER A 188 -32.60 -22.85 18.39
C SER A 188 -31.57 -23.18 19.47
N GLY A 189 -30.92 -22.15 20.03
CA GLY A 189 -29.97 -22.24 21.15
C GLY A 189 -30.61 -21.91 22.48
#